data_AF-G9L011-F1
#
_entry.id   AF-G9L011-F1
#
_cell.length_a   1.000
_cell.length_b   1.000
_cell.length_c   1.000
_cell.angle_alpha   90.00
_cell.angle_beta   90.00
_cell.angle_gamma   90.00
#
_symmetry.space_group_name_H-M   'P 1'
#
loop_
_entity.id
_entity.type
_entity.pdbx_description
1 polymer ?
#
loop_
_entity_poly.entity_id
_entity_poly.type
_entity_poly.pdbx_seq_one_letter_code
_entity_poly.pdbx_strand_id
1 'polypeptide(L)'
;SVSLDPESAHSSLDVSDDKTTVTLKDSTKSTEFGFYSILGHEGITSGCCYWEVEIRNAERSEWALGVCRRDVERKGWYKESPEKGFWVVGMYEHKLYSLPDNSELLVPIPHRVGVFLDLKEGDVSFYNMTDGSHIFSFPLASSSETLFPYFRLRAGDVSLTICSGVGGPVQTPVPVNNPPCSSEEPASLSRQRFSSGCGVDGDLPG
;
A
#
# COMPACT_ATOMS: atom_id res chain seq x y z
N SER A 1 -3.21 -12.41 -5.38
CA SER A 1 -4.34 -11.47 -5.58
C SER A 1 -4.77 -10.97 -4.20
N VAL A 2 -5.21 -9.73 -4.07
CA VAL A 2 -5.63 -9.19 -2.76
C VAL A 2 -7.06 -9.63 -2.46
N SER A 3 -7.31 -10.10 -1.24
CA SER A 3 -8.63 -10.42 -0.71
C SER A 3 -8.71 -10.00 0.76
N LEU A 4 -9.92 -9.77 1.25
CA LEU A 4 -10.19 -9.43 2.64
C LEU A 4 -10.07 -10.65 3.56
N ASP A 5 -9.69 -10.41 4.81
CA ASP A 5 -9.70 -11.40 5.89
C ASP A 5 -10.90 -11.18 6.82
N PRO A 6 -11.96 -12.01 6.72
CA PRO A 6 -13.10 -11.93 7.61
C PRO A 6 -12.77 -12.11 9.09
N GLU A 7 -11.70 -12.83 9.44
CA GLU A 7 -11.30 -13.03 10.85
C GLU A 7 -10.72 -11.75 11.47
N SER A 8 -10.14 -10.88 10.65
CA SER A 8 -9.58 -9.59 11.08
C SER A 8 -10.61 -8.47 11.20
N ALA A 9 -11.83 -8.69 10.69
CA ALA A 9 -12.86 -7.68 10.51
C ALA A 9 -13.47 -7.23 11.84
N HIS A 10 -13.70 -5.92 11.97
CA HIS A 10 -14.51 -5.39 13.06
C HIS A 10 -15.93 -5.98 13.00
N SER A 11 -16.55 -6.23 14.16
CA SER A 11 -17.90 -6.82 14.27
C SER A 11 -19.01 -6.01 13.59
N SER A 12 -18.74 -4.75 13.27
CA SER A 12 -19.63 -3.77 12.62
C SER A 12 -19.55 -3.81 11.10
N LEU A 13 -18.65 -4.62 10.54
CA LEU A 13 -18.46 -4.77 9.10
C LEU A 13 -19.16 -6.03 8.60
N ASP A 14 -19.71 -5.92 7.40
CA ASP A 14 -20.10 -7.06 6.57
C ASP A 14 -19.08 -7.21 5.43
N VAL A 15 -18.71 -8.46 5.16
CA VAL A 15 -17.77 -8.83 4.09
C VAL A 15 -18.52 -9.70 3.10
N SER A 16 -18.35 -9.44 1.80
CA SER A 16 -18.96 -10.27 0.75
C SER A 16 -18.43 -11.70 0.77
N ASP A 17 -19.22 -12.64 0.24
CA ASP A 17 -18.85 -14.06 0.16
C ASP A 17 -17.55 -14.30 -0.63
N ASP A 18 -17.29 -13.48 -1.65
CA ASP A 18 -16.07 -13.52 -2.47
C ASP A 18 -14.86 -12.84 -1.80
N LYS A 19 -15.05 -12.25 -0.61
CA LYS A 19 -14.02 -11.57 0.19
C LYS A 19 -13.36 -10.40 -0.55
N THR A 20 -14.07 -9.73 -1.44
CA THR A 20 -13.55 -8.54 -2.15
C THR A 20 -14.16 -7.24 -1.67
N THR A 21 -15.37 -7.29 -1.10
CA THR A 21 -16.14 -6.12 -0.70
C THR A 21 -16.33 -6.06 0.81
N VAL A 22 -16.22 -4.85 1.37
CA VAL A 22 -16.57 -4.55 2.75
C VAL A 22 -17.54 -3.37 2.83
N THR A 23 -18.57 -3.51 3.67
CA THR A 23 -19.59 -2.49 3.97
C THR A 23 -19.84 -2.40 5.48
N LEU A 24 -20.50 -1.32 5.91
CA LEU A 24 -21.05 -1.23 7.27
C LEU A 24 -22.34 -2.05 7.38
N LYS A 25 -22.50 -2.79 8.48
CA LYS A 25 -23.78 -3.43 8.84
C LYS A 25 -24.87 -2.37 8.99
N ASP A 26 -26.09 -2.73 8.63
CA ASP A 26 -27.23 -1.82 8.78
C ASP A 26 -27.49 -1.42 10.24
N SER A 27 -27.23 -2.33 11.18
CA SER A 27 -27.36 -2.08 12.63
C SER A 27 -26.35 -1.07 13.18
N THR A 28 -25.26 -0.81 12.45
CA THR A 28 -24.18 0.10 12.87
C THR A 28 -24.28 1.49 12.27
N LYS A 29 -25.23 1.73 11.36
CA LYS A 29 -25.47 3.04 10.75
C LYS A 29 -25.98 4.10 11.75
N SER A 30 -26.37 3.73 12.99
CA SER A 30 -27.02 4.65 13.94
C SER A 30 -26.31 4.92 15.28
N THR A 31 -25.25 4.21 15.68
CA THR A 31 -25.02 4.10 17.15
C THR A 31 -23.59 4.06 17.67
N GLU A 32 -22.55 4.04 16.83
CA GLU A 32 -21.18 3.94 17.35
C GLU A 32 -20.22 4.95 16.68
N PHE A 33 -19.52 5.71 17.51
CA PHE A 33 -18.42 6.60 17.11
C PHE A 33 -17.12 5.79 17.16
N GLY A 34 -16.73 5.16 16.06
CA GLY A 34 -15.55 4.30 16.02
C GLY A 34 -14.94 4.15 14.63
N PHE A 35 -13.72 3.63 14.58
CA PHE A 35 -13.08 3.19 13.35
C PHE A 35 -13.33 1.68 13.19
N TYR A 36 -13.96 1.31 12.08
CA TYR A 36 -14.24 -0.09 11.77
C TYR A 36 -13.30 -0.53 10.66
N SER A 37 -12.32 -1.38 11.00
CA SER A 37 -11.31 -1.81 10.06
C SER A 37 -11.29 -3.31 9.80
N ILE A 38 -10.70 -3.66 8.66
CA ILE A 38 -10.44 -5.01 8.19
C ILE A 38 -9.09 -5.01 7.45
N LEU A 39 -8.38 -6.14 7.51
CA LEU A 39 -7.12 -6.35 6.80
C LEU A 39 -7.31 -7.21 5.56
N GLY A 40 -6.34 -7.13 4.66
CA GLY A 40 -6.13 -8.14 3.64
C GLY A 40 -5.69 -9.47 4.27
N HIS A 41 -6.03 -10.57 3.61
CA HIS A 41 -5.70 -11.93 4.07
C HIS A 41 -4.22 -12.25 4.00
N GLU A 42 -3.55 -11.83 2.92
CA GLU A 42 -2.13 -12.08 2.75
C GLU A 42 -1.30 -10.86 3.15
N GLY A 43 -0.30 -11.11 3.99
CA GLY A 43 0.71 -10.13 4.33
C GLY A 43 1.79 -10.08 3.25
N ILE A 44 2.22 -8.88 2.90
CA ILE A 44 3.21 -8.59 1.86
C ILE A 44 4.57 -8.42 2.56
N THR A 45 5.54 -9.23 2.16
CA THR A 45 6.87 -9.32 2.81
C THR A 45 8.03 -8.96 1.91
N SER A 46 7.82 -8.90 0.59
CA SER A 46 8.87 -8.55 -0.37
C SER A 46 8.29 -8.11 -1.72
N GLY A 47 9.12 -7.44 -2.51
CA GLY A 47 8.80 -7.06 -3.88
C GLY A 47 7.81 -5.90 -4.00
N CYS A 48 7.15 -5.82 -5.15
CA CYS A 48 6.16 -4.80 -5.46
C CYS A 48 4.76 -5.44 -5.52
N CYS A 49 3.76 -4.77 -4.98
CA CYS A 49 2.37 -5.20 -5.01
C CYS A 49 1.47 -4.06 -5.48
N TYR A 50 0.42 -4.40 -6.23
CA TYR A 50 -0.56 -3.46 -6.74
C TYR A 50 -1.97 -4.01 -6.58
N TRP A 51 -2.89 -3.16 -6.16
CA TRP A 51 -4.32 -3.43 -6.23
C TRP A 51 -5.12 -2.14 -6.40
N GLU A 52 -6.34 -2.28 -6.93
CA GLU A 52 -7.30 -1.19 -7.04
C GLU A 52 -8.46 -1.41 -6.09
N VAL A 53 -9.00 -0.31 -5.59
CA VAL A 53 -10.16 -0.30 -4.70
C VAL A 53 -11.19 0.65 -5.28
N GLU A 54 -12.35 0.12 -5.64
CA GLU A 54 -13.53 0.90 -5.98
C GLU A 54 -14.25 1.36 -4.71
N ILE A 55 -14.69 2.62 -4.71
CA ILE A 55 -15.25 3.31 -3.54
C ILE A 55 -16.64 3.85 -3.90
N ARG A 56 -17.67 3.07 -3.58
CA ARG A 56 -19.07 3.50 -3.78
C ARG A 56 -19.44 4.53 -2.72
N ASN A 57 -20.10 5.61 -3.13
CA ASN A 57 -20.50 6.73 -2.25
C ASN A 57 -19.33 7.43 -1.53
N ALA A 58 -18.16 7.53 -2.20
CA ALA A 58 -16.93 8.06 -1.64
C ALA A 58 -17.08 9.46 -0.99
N GLU A 59 -17.75 10.40 -1.66
CA GLU A 59 -17.86 11.82 -1.25
C GLU A 59 -18.81 12.05 -0.06
N ARG A 60 -19.71 11.10 0.20
CA ARG A 60 -20.77 11.19 1.23
C ARG A 60 -20.49 10.33 2.45
N SER A 61 -19.27 9.80 2.53
CA SER A 61 -18.90 8.79 3.51
C SER A 61 -17.48 9.03 4.01
N GLU A 62 -17.15 8.42 5.13
CA GLU A 62 -15.82 8.49 5.71
C GLU A 62 -15.14 7.12 5.67
N TRP A 63 -13.97 7.10 5.05
CA TRP A 63 -13.22 5.87 4.78
C TRP A 63 -11.72 6.16 4.77
N ALA A 64 -10.90 5.14 4.96
CA ALA A 64 -9.48 5.17 4.65
C ALA A 64 -9.03 3.82 4.08
N LEU A 65 -7.97 3.86 3.29
CA LEU A 65 -7.34 2.67 2.73
C LEU A 65 -5.83 2.87 2.59
N GLY A 66 -5.11 1.75 2.54
CA GLY A 66 -3.66 1.74 2.34
C GLY A 66 -3.04 0.48 2.90
N VAL A 67 -1.96 0.64 3.66
CA VAL A 67 -1.27 -0.48 4.31
C VAL A 67 -1.02 -0.22 5.78
N CYS A 68 -0.95 -1.30 6.57
CA CYS A 68 -0.51 -1.23 7.95
C CYS A 68 0.36 -2.42 8.35
N ARG A 69 1.08 -2.30 9.47
CA ARG A 69 1.76 -3.43 10.11
C ARG A 69 0.74 -4.38 10.74
N ARG A 70 1.16 -5.62 11.03
CA ARG A 70 0.30 -6.62 11.70
C ARG A 70 -0.04 -6.24 13.14
N ASP A 71 0.89 -5.60 13.84
CA ASP A 71 0.89 -5.35 15.29
C ASP A 71 0.22 -4.03 15.69
N VAL A 72 -0.47 -3.37 14.76
CA VAL A 72 -1.15 -2.10 15.04
C VAL A 72 -2.39 -2.28 15.90
N GLU A 73 -2.66 -1.32 16.78
CA GLU A 73 -3.91 -1.26 17.56
C GLU A 73 -5.07 -0.87 16.63
N ARG A 74 -6.15 -1.65 16.65
CA ARG A 74 -7.34 -1.46 15.79
C ARG A 74 -8.67 -1.48 16.54
N LYS A 75 -8.65 -1.51 17.88
CA LYS A 75 -9.88 -1.50 18.68
C LYS A 75 -10.23 -0.09 19.12
N GLY A 76 -11.52 0.26 19.00
CA GLY A 76 -12.03 1.57 19.40
C GLY A 76 -11.48 2.70 18.54
N TRP A 77 -11.12 3.81 19.19
CA TRP A 77 -10.48 4.95 18.52
C TRP A 77 -8.97 4.82 18.57
N TYR A 78 -8.31 4.87 17.40
CA TYR A 78 -6.86 4.82 17.26
C TYR A 78 -6.36 5.85 16.25
N LYS A 79 -5.07 6.17 16.32
CA LYS A 79 -4.44 7.13 15.42
C LYS A 79 -3.81 6.38 14.24
N GLU A 80 -4.25 6.71 13.03
CA GLU A 80 -3.64 6.23 11.79
C GLU A 80 -2.42 7.10 11.48
N SER A 81 -1.22 6.55 11.65
CA SER A 81 0.03 7.24 11.30
C SER A 81 1.21 6.33 11.00
N PRO A 82 2.23 6.75 10.22
CA PRO A 82 3.44 5.98 10.02
C PRO A 82 4.14 5.59 11.33
N GLU A 83 4.16 6.47 12.33
CA GLU A 83 4.73 6.14 13.66
C GLU A 83 3.93 5.08 14.41
N LYS A 84 2.67 4.89 14.05
CA LYS A 84 1.79 3.83 14.56
C LYS A 84 1.67 2.65 13.59
N GLY A 85 2.43 2.66 12.48
CA GLY A 85 2.45 1.57 11.51
C GLY A 85 1.35 1.61 10.46
N PHE A 86 0.78 2.78 10.16
CA PHE A 86 -0.23 2.97 9.11
C PHE A 86 0.28 3.95 8.04
N TRP A 87 0.08 3.59 6.78
CA TRP A 87 0.33 4.46 5.63
C TRP A 87 -0.93 4.46 4.78
N VAL A 88 -1.78 5.45 5.00
CA VAL A 88 -3.15 5.46 4.49
C VAL A 88 -3.56 6.83 3.98
N VAL A 89 -4.43 6.83 2.98
CA VAL A 89 -5.19 7.99 2.53
C VAL A 89 -6.66 7.77 2.83
N GLY A 90 -7.42 8.83 3.06
CA GLY A 90 -8.83 8.68 3.41
C GLY A 90 -9.65 9.95 3.30
N MET A 91 -10.97 9.75 3.24
CA MET A 91 -11.98 10.78 3.26
C MET A 91 -12.44 11.06 4.69
N TYR A 92 -12.39 12.32 5.09
CA TYR A 92 -12.91 12.82 6.37
C TYR A 92 -13.52 14.20 6.13
N GLU A 93 -14.71 14.49 6.68
CA GLU A 93 -15.38 15.80 6.51
C GLU A 93 -15.39 16.35 5.06
N HIS A 94 -15.67 15.46 4.10
CA HIS A 94 -15.72 15.76 2.65
C HIS A 94 -14.39 16.18 2.01
N LYS A 95 -13.27 15.90 2.68
CA LYS A 95 -11.91 16.20 2.20
C LYS A 95 -11.03 14.96 2.24
N LEU A 96 -10.10 14.88 1.28
CA LEU A 96 -9.13 13.81 1.21
C LEU A 96 -7.89 14.19 2.02
N TYR A 97 -7.35 13.25 2.79
CA TYR A 97 -6.19 13.46 3.65
C TYR A 97 -5.17 12.33 3.50
N SER A 98 -3.89 12.67 3.66
CA SER A 98 -2.87 11.72 4.12
C SER A 98 -2.82 11.73 5.65
N LEU A 99 -2.84 10.55 6.28
CA LEU A 99 -2.84 10.42 7.74
C LEU A 99 -1.42 10.06 8.23
N PRO A 100 -0.89 10.74 9.28
CA PRO A 100 -1.55 11.58 10.28
C PRO A 100 -1.38 13.08 10.04
N ASP A 101 -0.66 13.50 8.98
CA ASP A 101 -0.24 14.89 8.82
C ASP A 101 -1.45 15.83 8.72
N ASN A 102 -2.65 15.27 8.54
CA ASN A 102 -3.91 15.98 8.31
C ASN A 102 -3.73 16.99 7.18
N SER A 103 -2.79 16.70 6.27
CA SER A 103 -2.56 17.49 5.09
C SER A 103 -3.70 17.20 4.16
N GLU A 104 -4.58 18.19 4.03
CA GLU A 104 -5.64 18.17 3.03
C GLU A 104 -5.00 18.04 1.64
N LEU A 105 -5.36 16.98 0.94
CA LEU A 105 -4.94 16.71 -0.42
C LEU A 105 -5.90 17.44 -1.35
N LEU A 106 -5.44 18.51 -2.00
CA LEU A 106 -6.20 19.33 -2.94
C LEU A 106 -6.33 18.65 -4.31
N VAL A 107 -6.81 17.40 -4.31
CA VAL A 107 -7.02 16.57 -5.50
C VAL A 107 -8.51 16.19 -5.62
N PRO A 108 -9.01 15.88 -6.83
CA PRO A 108 -10.36 15.36 -6.99
C PRO A 108 -10.61 14.12 -6.14
N ILE A 109 -11.84 13.98 -5.64
CA ILE A 109 -12.22 12.82 -4.82
C ILE A 109 -12.21 11.55 -5.70
N PRO A 110 -11.39 10.54 -5.37
CA PRO A 110 -11.30 9.34 -6.17
C PRO A 110 -12.50 8.42 -5.92
N HIS A 111 -13.09 7.91 -6.99
CA HIS A 111 -14.06 6.79 -6.94
C HIS A 111 -13.37 5.44 -7.07
N ARG A 112 -12.10 5.45 -7.48
CA ARG A 112 -11.23 4.28 -7.53
C ARG A 112 -9.80 4.70 -7.20
N VAL A 113 -9.19 4.00 -6.26
CA VAL A 113 -7.81 4.26 -5.82
C VAL A 113 -6.93 3.06 -6.15
N GLY A 114 -5.81 3.32 -6.83
CA GLY A 114 -4.73 2.37 -7.02
C GLY A 114 -3.73 2.50 -5.89
N VAL A 115 -3.35 1.38 -5.28
CA VAL A 115 -2.33 1.32 -4.23
C VAL A 115 -1.14 0.56 -4.78
N PHE A 116 0.01 1.23 -4.83
CA PHE A 116 1.27 0.69 -5.29
C PHE A 116 2.21 0.61 -4.09
N LEU A 117 2.55 -0.60 -3.68
CA LEU A 117 3.51 -0.85 -2.61
C LEU A 117 4.81 -1.34 -3.23
N ASP A 118 5.91 -0.64 -2.99
CA ASP A 118 7.26 -1.07 -3.36
C ASP A 118 8.12 -1.22 -2.10
N LEU A 119 8.27 -2.46 -1.63
CA LEU A 119 9.10 -2.73 -0.45
C LEU A 119 10.61 -2.64 -0.75
N LYS A 120 11.00 -2.66 -2.03
CA LYS A 120 12.41 -2.58 -2.43
C LYS A 120 12.87 -1.12 -2.48
N GLU A 121 12.08 -0.26 -3.10
CA GLU A 121 12.33 1.19 -3.14
C GLU A 121 11.87 1.88 -1.84
N GLY A 122 11.04 1.20 -1.04
CA GLY A 122 10.68 1.60 0.30
C GLY A 122 9.60 2.68 0.31
N ASP A 123 8.56 2.54 -0.50
CA ASP A 123 7.44 3.47 -0.55
C ASP A 123 6.09 2.79 -0.78
N VAL A 124 5.03 3.53 -0.46
CA VAL A 124 3.67 3.22 -0.87
C VAL A 124 3.04 4.47 -1.49
N SER A 125 2.48 4.30 -2.68
CA SER A 125 1.98 5.38 -3.53
C SER A 125 0.51 5.14 -3.92
N PHE A 126 -0.25 6.22 -3.95
CA PHE A 126 -1.71 6.23 -4.17
C PHE A 126 -2.05 7.05 -5.41
N TYR A 127 -2.93 6.52 -6.25
CA TYR A 127 -3.36 7.17 -7.50
C TYR A 127 -4.87 7.13 -7.65
N ASN A 128 -5.44 8.20 -8.21
CA ASN A 128 -6.82 8.21 -8.64
C ASN A 128 -6.90 7.49 -9.99
N MET A 129 -7.51 6.31 -10.02
CA MET A 129 -7.58 5.50 -11.24
C MET A 129 -8.64 6.01 -12.24
N THR A 130 -9.39 7.05 -11.88
CA THR A 130 -10.37 7.68 -12.77
C THR A 130 -9.68 8.59 -13.79
N ASP A 131 -8.71 9.39 -13.33
CA ASP A 131 -8.00 10.39 -14.14
C ASP A 131 -6.48 10.13 -14.24
N GLY A 132 -5.97 9.12 -13.54
CA GLY A 132 -4.55 8.76 -13.49
C GLY A 132 -3.70 9.69 -12.62
N SER A 133 -4.30 10.63 -11.89
CA SER A 133 -3.55 11.58 -11.07
C SER A 133 -2.93 10.92 -9.85
N HIS A 134 -1.78 11.44 -9.44
CA HIS A 134 -1.13 11.07 -8.18
C HIS A 134 -1.89 11.71 -7.01
N ILE A 135 -2.19 10.90 -5.99
CA ILE A 135 -2.84 11.36 -4.76
C ILE A 135 -1.77 11.68 -3.72
N PHE A 136 -0.95 10.69 -3.37
CA PHE A 136 0.07 10.83 -2.33
C PHE A 136 1.06 9.67 -2.35
N SER A 137 2.27 9.87 -1.82
CA SER A 137 3.26 8.81 -1.58
C SER A 137 3.85 8.94 -0.19
N PHE A 138 3.96 7.82 0.52
CA PHE A 138 4.67 7.75 1.79
C PHE A 138 5.96 6.97 1.64
N PRO A 139 7.08 7.45 2.20
CA PRO A 139 8.22 6.59 2.45
C PRO A 139 7.85 5.55 3.52
N LEU A 140 8.21 4.31 3.26
CA LEU A 140 8.25 3.25 4.26
C LEU A 140 9.58 3.38 4.99
N ALA A 141 9.53 3.52 6.31
CA ALA A 141 10.74 3.41 7.11
C ALA A 141 11.41 2.07 6.80
N SER A 142 12.75 2.05 6.68
CA SER A 142 13.58 0.92 6.24
C SER A 142 13.41 -0.32 7.13
N SER A 143 12.30 -1.03 6.96
CA SER A 143 11.86 -2.10 7.83
C SER A 143 11.49 -3.31 6.98
N SER A 144 12.01 -4.47 7.36
CA SER A 144 11.70 -5.78 6.77
C SER A 144 10.34 -6.31 7.24
N GLU A 145 9.39 -5.41 7.51
CA GLU A 145 8.17 -5.74 8.21
C GLU A 145 7.06 -6.16 7.25
N THR A 146 6.27 -7.16 7.66
CA THR A 146 5.11 -7.59 6.89
C THR A 146 4.05 -6.51 6.93
N LEU A 147 3.66 -6.00 5.75
CA LEU A 147 2.57 -5.05 5.60
C LEU A 147 1.31 -5.74 5.10
N PHE A 148 0.16 -5.24 5.53
CA PHE A 148 -1.15 -5.75 5.16
C PHE A 148 -1.94 -4.67 4.46
N PRO A 149 -2.65 -4.99 3.36
CA PRO A 149 -3.72 -4.13 2.87
C PRO A 149 -4.67 -3.79 4.01
N TYR A 150 -5.05 -2.53 4.11
CA TYR A 150 -5.83 -1.99 5.21
C TYR A 150 -7.01 -1.20 4.67
N PHE A 151 -8.17 -1.40 5.29
CA PHE A 151 -9.41 -0.72 4.94
C PHE A 151 -10.15 -0.32 6.21
N ARG A 152 -10.63 0.93 6.26
CA ARG A 152 -11.40 1.48 7.37
C ARG A 152 -12.67 2.15 6.86
N LEU A 153 -13.79 1.84 7.48
CA LEU A 153 -15.05 2.57 7.35
C LEU A 153 -15.37 3.28 8.68
N ARG A 154 -16.05 4.44 8.62
CA ARG A 154 -16.53 5.15 9.81
C ARG A 154 -17.99 5.57 9.71
N ALA A 155 -18.38 6.23 8.63
CA ALA A 155 -19.71 6.79 8.47
C ALA A 155 -20.16 6.79 7.00
N GLY A 156 -21.48 6.84 6.77
CA GLY A 156 -22.09 6.86 5.44
C GLY A 156 -22.49 5.48 4.91
N ASP A 157 -22.96 5.43 3.66
CA ASP A 157 -23.31 4.19 2.95
C ASP A 157 -22.19 3.77 1.99
N VAL A 158 -20.97 3.67 2.50
CA VAL A 158 -19.78 3.34 1.70
C VAL A 158 -19.62 1.84 1.52
N SER A 159 -19.12 1.48 0.33
CA SER A 159 -18.62 0.16 0.01
C SER A 159 -17.20 0.30 -0.54
N LEU A 160 -16.26 -0.47 0.00
CA LEU A 160 -14.92 -0.62 -0.57
C LEU A 160 -14.83 -1.99 -1.22
N THR A 161 -14.50 -2.04 -2.51
CA THR A 161 -14.40 -3.28 -3.27
C THR A 161 -13.03 -3.38 -3.93
N ILE A 162 -12.28 -4.43 -3.61
CA ILE A 162 -11.03 -4.75 -4.29
C ILE A 162 -11.37 -5.22 -5.71
N CYS A 163 -10.86 -4.50 -6.71
CA CYS A 163 -11.08 -4.87 -8.10
C CYS A 163 -10.33 -6.17 -8.42
N SER A 164 -11.06 -7.24 -8.70
CA SER A 164 -10.48 -8.44 -9.28
C SER A 164 -10.15 -8.17 -10.75
N GLY A 165 -8.89 -8.35 -11.14
CA GLY A 165 -8.47 -8.20 -12.53
C GLY A 165 -9.15 -9.22 -13.44
N VAL A 166 -10.26 -8.85 -14.07
CA VAL A 166 -10.75 -9.54 -15.26
C VAL A 166 -9.86 -9.07 -16.42
N GLY A 167 -9.00 -9.97 -16.88
CA GLY A 167 -8.01 -9.70 -17.92
C GLY A 167 -8.63 -9.30 -19.26
N GLY A 168 -8.24 -8.13 -19.75
CA GLY A 168 -7.85 -7.95 -21.14
C GLY A 168 -6.33 -7.81 -21.20
N PRO A 169 -5.67 -7.94 -22.37
CA PRO A 169 -4.24 -7.67 -22.47
C PRO A 169 -4.02 -6.21 -22.04
N VAL A 170 -3.44 -6.05 -20.86
CA VAL A 170 -2.97 -4.76 -20.36
C VAL A 170 -1.86 -4.34 -21.31
N GLN A 171 -2.19 -3.44 -22.25
CA GLN A 171 -1.18 -2.53 -22.74
C GLN A 171 -0.81 -1.68 -21.53
N THR A 172 0.34 -2.00 -20.94
CA THR A 172 0.97 -1.19 -19.91
C THR A 172 0.97 0.26 -20.42
N PRO A 173 0.38 1.22 -19.68
CA PRO A 173 0.72 2.61 -19.90
C PRO A 173 2.23 2.69 -19.70
N VAL A 174 2.97 2.90 -20.79
CA VAL A 174 4.41 3.10 -20.72
C VAL A 174 4.61 4.32 -19.82
N PRO A 175 5.29 4.19 -18.67
CA PRO A 175 5.70 5.36 -17.92
C PRO A 175 6.58 6.17 -18.86
N VAL A 176 6.18 7.42 -19.16
CA VAL A 176 7.08 8.35 -19.81
C VAL A 176 8.23 8.56 -18.83
N ASN A 177 9.35 7.89 -19.13
CA ASN A 177 10.67 8.00 -18.49
C ASN A 177 10.95 7.15 -17.24
N ASN A 178 10.88 5.82 -17.34
CA ASN A 178 11.89 4.97 -16.66
C ASN A 178 12.04 3.60 -17.34
N PRO A 179 13.27 3.04 -17.45
CA PRO A 179 13.50 1.77 -18.13
C PRO A 179 12.99 0.60 -17.27
N PRO A 180 12.54 -0.51 -17.89
CA PRO A 180 12.10 -1.69 -17.17
C PRO A 180 13.28 -2.35 -16.45
N CYS A 181 13.01 -2.86 -15.25
CA CYS A 181 13.92 -3.60 -14.39
C CYS A 181 14.55 -4.77 -15.17
N SER A 182 15.81 -4.62 -15.59
CA SER A 182 16.58 -5.70 -16.22
C SER A 182 17.04 -6.69 -15.16
N SER A 183 16.46 -7.88 -15.17
CA SER A 183 17.04 -9.05 -14.53
C SER A 183 18.30 -9.46 -15.29
N GLU A 184 19.48 -9.24 -14.71
CA GLU A 184 20.68 -10.00 -15.04
C GLU A 184 21.15 -10.76 -13.80
N GLU A 185 21.28 -12.07 -13.98
CA GLU A 185 21.73 -13.07 -13.01
C GLU A 185 23.23 -12.86 -12.69
N PRO A 186 23.70 -13.07 -11.44
CA PRO A 186 25.13 -12.96 -11.16
C PRO A 186 25.87 -14.22 -11.63
N ALA A 187 26.66 -14.09 -12.69
CA ALA A 187 27.62 -15.11 -13.07
C ALA A 187 28.67 -15.27 -11.95
N SER A 188 28.72 -16.48 -11.41
CA SER A 188 29.68 -16.91 -10.39
C SER A 188 31.08 -16.97 -10.98
N LEU A 189 32.06 -16.30 -10.35
CA LEU A 189 33.48 -16.58 -10.59
C LEU A 189 34.18 -16.87 -9.27
N SER A 190 34.52 -18.15 -9.15
CA SER A 190 35.28 -18.79 -8.10
C SER A 190 36.72 -18.27 -7.99
N ARG A 191 37.16 -18.15 -6.72
CA ARG A 191 38.53 -18.13 -6.18
C ARG A 191 39.69 -18.31 -7.17
N GLN A 192 40.70 -17.44 -7.06
CA GLN A 192 41.99 -17.88 -6.53
C GLN A 192 42.82 -16.73 -5.96
N ARG A 193 43.34 -17.01 -4.76
CA ARG A 193 44.28 -16.24 -3.97
C ARG A 193 45.67 -16.72 -4.39
N PHE A 194 46.53 -15.82 -4.87
CA PHE A 194 47.98 -16.06 -4.84
C PHE A 194 48.69 -14.84 -4.26
N SER A 195 49.40 -15.13 -3.19
CA SER A 195 50.37 -14.30 -2.49
C SER A 195 51.74 -14.41 -3.13
N SER A 196 52.59 -13.42 -2.82
CA SER A 196 54.06 -13.47 -2.73
C SER A 196 54.85 -12.91 -3.92
N GLY A 197 55.85 -12.07 -3.60
CA GLY A 197 56.99 -11.79 -4.46
C GLY A 197 57.57 -10.39 -4.30
N CYS A 198 58.48 -10.19 -3.33
CA CYS A 198 59.43 -9.08 -3.33
C CYS A 198 60.40 -9.20 -4.50
N GLY A 199 60.83 -8.07 -5.05
CA GLY A 199 61.97 -7.98 -5.98
C GLY A 199 62.50 -6.55 -6.02
N VAL A 200 63.68 -6.36 -5.43
CA VAL A 200 64.57 -5.19 -5.60
C VAL A 200 65.56 -5.49 -6.74
N ASP A 201 66.36 -4.46 -7.07
CA ASP A 201 67.39 -4.32 -8.12
C ASP A 201 66.85 -3.61 -9.38
N GLY A 202 67.35 -2.45 -9.82
CA GLY A 202 68.69 -1.89 -9.68
C GLY A 202 69.34 -1.89 -11.05
N ASP A 203 69.41 -0.73 -11.73
CA ASP A 203 70.65 -0.21 -12.34
C ASP A 203 70.45 1.08 -13.16
N LEU A 204 71.46 1.95 -13.03
CA LEU A 204 71.85 3.12 -13.85
C LEU A 204 72.31 2.66 -15.26
N PRO A 205 72.38 3.50 -16.32
CA PRO A 205 73.29 4.67 -16.38
C PRO A 205 72.86 5.86 -17.25
N GLY A 206 73.59 6.98 -17.13
CA GLY A 206 73.56 8.12 -18.05
C GLY A 206 73.79 9.46 -17.38
#